data_AF-A0A0A7FTM6-F1
#
_entry.id   AF-A0A0A7FTM6-F1
#
_cell.length_a   1.000
_cell.length_b   1.000
_cell.length_c   1.000
_cell.angle_alpha   90.00
_cell.angle_beta   90.00
_cell.angle_gamma   90.00
#
_symmetry.space_group_name_H-M   'P 1'
#
loop_
_entity.id
_entity.type
_entity.pdbx_description
1 polymer ?
#
loop_
_entity_poly.entity_id
_entity_poly.type
_entity_poly.pdbx_seq_one_letter_code
_entity_poly.pdbx_strand_id
1 'polypeptide(L)'
;MIIKENIIPVDEIDDKQFLKMDEEVLPKEIIFFDLEHYVYKKPKCIGVFGACIYNEKNRSLEVTQYMIENRKEGLDILNLALRYFQRMKENGKKAISTFSGNNDFTVINYLFNKYNISYDFSKEFLSIDLQKAYERDIKTSIGLKKLEKIFDIERQGEVISGSNLAKTFHKIMKDSDYIKRMPKEKIENILLYNEQDVVNLFYIFTNWKKYIVIKEEEDDILKEAEANDKNSSNDTLEDNEKSKNKGSIKKVEEIIPK
;
A
#
# COMPACT_ATOMS: atom_id res chain seq x y z
N MET A 1 -26.33 -4.98 -15.57
CA MET A 1 -25.02 -4.76 -14.94
C MET A 1 -23.97 -5.48 -15.75
N ILE A 2 -22.82 -4.85 -15.96
CA ILE A 2 -21.68 -5.51 -16.59
C ILE A 2 -20.90 -6.25 -15.51
N ILE A 3 -20.66 -7.54 -15.74
CA ILE A 3 -19.80 -8.40 -14.92
C ILE A 3 -18.65 -8.86 -15.82
N LYS A 4 -17.42 -8.63 -15.38
CA LYS A 4 -16.22 -9.03 -16.11
C LYS A 4 -15.30 -9.79 -15.17
N GLU A 5 -14.85 -10.95 -15.62
CA GLU A 5 -13.84 -11.76 -14.96
C GLU A 5 -12.68 -11.93 -15.94
N ASN A 6 -11.44 -11.75 -15.47
CA ASN A 6 -10.24 -11.88 -16.29
C ASN A 6 -9.16 -12.66 -15.54
N ILE A 7 -8.36 -13.40 -16.28
CA ILE A 7 -7.21 -14.15 -15.74
C ILE A 7 -5.95 -13.62 -16.40
N ILE A 8 -5.02 -13.12 -15.59
CA ILE A 8 -3.77 -12.54 -16.06
C ILE A 8 -2.62 -13.41 -15.55
N PRO A 9 -1.82 -14.06 -16.43
CA PRO A 9 -0.64 -14.81 -16.02
C PRO A 9 0.37 -13.91 -15.29
N VAL A 10 1.06 -14.49 -14.31
CA VAL A 10 2.09 -13.81 -13.52
C VAL A 10 3.40 -14.59 -13.61
N ASP A 11 4.49 -13.84 -13.80
CA ASP A 11 5.84 -14.35 -13.74
C ASP A 11 6.20 -14.84 -12.32
N GLU A 12 7.46 -15.26 -12.12
CA GLU A 12 7.90 -15.68 -10.79
C GLU A 12 7.93 -14.49 -9.84
N ILE A 13 7.36 -14.68 -8.66
CA ILE A 13 7.42 -13.71 -7.57
C ILE A 13 8.47 -14.17 -6.56
N ASP A 14 9.24 -13.22 -6.03
CA ASP A 14 10.26 -13.47 -5.01
C ASP A 14 9.80 -12.91 -3.66
N ASP A 15 9.55 -13.80 -2.70
CA ASP A 15 9.08 -13.46 -1.36
C ASP A 15 9.97 -12.43 -0.65
N LYS A 16 11.26 -12.38 -0.99
CA LYS A 16 12.18 -11.38 -0.43
C LYS A 16 11.80 -9.95 -0.82
N GLN A 17 11.12 -9.79 -1.96
CA GLN A 17 10.72 -8.48 -2.50
C GLN A 17 9.42 -7.95 -1.93
N PHE A 18 8.65 -8.76 -1.19
CA PHE A 18 7.32 -8.36 -0.73
C PHE A 18 7.40 -7.19 0.26
N LEU A 19 6.35 -6.36 0.26
CA LEU A 19 6.11 -5.37 1.30
C LEU A 19 6.08 -6.06 2.68
N LYS A 20 6.85 -5.54 3.63
CA LYS A 20 6.79 -5.98 5.03
C LYS A 20 5.66 -5.26 5.77
N MET A 21 4.86 -6.05 6.47
CA MET A 21 3.78 -5.63 7.36
C MET A 21 4.08 -6.16 8.78
N ASP A 22 3.43 -5.57 9.79
CA ASP A 22 3.58 -6.02 11.18
C ASP A 22 3.05 -7.44 11.37
N GLU A 23 1.95 -7.76 10.69
CA GLU A 23 1.40 -9.11 10.60
C GLU A 23 1.78 -9.69 9.23
N GLU A 24 2.39 -10.87 9.22
CA GLU A 24 2.84 -11.50 7.98
C GLU A 24 1.64 -12.01 7.17
N VAL A 25 1.50 -11.49 5.94
CA VAL A 25 0.43 -11.88 5.01
C VAL A 25 1.04 -12.16 3.65
N LEU A 26 0.74 -13.35 3.11
CA LEU A 26 1.22 -13.76 1.80
C LEU A 26 0.34 -13.18 0.67
N PRO A 27 0.85 -12.95 -0.55
CA PRO A 27 0.06 -12.44 -1.66
C PRO A 27 -1.21 -13.24 -1.95
N LYS A 28 -1.18 -14.57 -1.76
CA LYS A 28 -2.34 -15.45 -1.95
C LYS A 28 -3.44 -15.27 -0.90
N GLU A 29 -3.17 -14.55 0.19
CA GLU A 29 -4.11 -14.27 1.28
C GLU A 29 -4.71 -12.86 1.16
N ILE A 30 -4.31 -12.09 0.15
CA ILE A 30 -4.71 -10.69 -0.05
C ILE A 30 -5.78 -10.58 -1.14
N ILE A 31 -6.73 -9.69 -0.90
CA ILE A 31 -7.63 -9.13 -1.91
C ILE A 31 -7.11 -7.74 -2.28
N PHE A 32 -6.72 -7.53 -3.52
CA PHE A 32 -6.38 -6.19 -4.02
C PHE A 32 -7.67 -5.53 -4.50
N PHE A 33 -7.99 -4.35 -3.96
CA PHE A 33 -9.34 -3.77 -4.04
C PHE A 33 -9.29 -2.29 -4.38
N ASP A 34 -10.20 -1.87 -5.27
CA ASP A 34 -10.38 -0.47 -5.68
C ASP A 34 -11.84 -0.22 -6.12
N LEU A 35 -12.35 0.99 -5.87
CA LEU A 35 -13.67 1.41 -6.33
C LEU A 35 -13.59 2.65 -7.22
N GLU A 36 -14.36 2.60 -8.31
CA GLU A 36 -14.76 3.83 -8.98
C GLU A 36 -16.13 4.26 -8.47
N HIS A 37 -16.22 5.48 -7.92
CA HIS A 37 -17.42 5.91 -7.21
C HIS A 37 -17.85 7.35 -7.54
N TYR A 38 -19.13 7.63 -7.33
CA TYR A 38 -19.67 8.98 -7.43
C TYR A 38 -20.12 9.51 -6.07
N VAL A 39 -19.53 10.65 -5.67
CA VAL A 39 -19.82 11.37 -4.44
C VAL A 39 -20.36 12.76 -4.77
N TYR A 40 -21.49 13.14 -4.15
CA TYR A 40 -21.99 14.51 -4.17
C TYR A 40 -22.56 14.87 -2.81
N LYS A 41 -21.77 15.61 -2.02
CA LYS A 41 -21.91 15.86 -0.57
C LYS A 41 -21.84 14.58 0.29
N LYS A 42 -22.39 13.47 -0.19
CA LYS A 42 -22.34 12.12 0.38
C LYS A 42 -22.19 11.10 -0.76
N PRO A 43 -21.65 9.89 -0.51
CA PRO A 43 -21.58 8.84 -1.51
C PRO A 43 -22.95 8.52 -2.12
N LYS A 44 -23.01 8.37 -3.44
CA LYS A 44 -24.25 8.15 -4.18
C LYS A 44 -24.32 6.74 -4.78
N CYS A 45 -23.23 6.27 -5.36
CA CYS A 45 -23.11 4.92 -5.88
C CYS A 45 -21.64 4.50 -6.00
N ILE A 46 -21.44 3.19 -6.02
CA ILE A 46 -20.28 2.57 -6.63
C ILE A 46 -20.59 2.42 -8.12
N GLY A 47 -19.73 2.99 -8.95
CA GLY A 47 -19.75 2.91 -10.40
C GLY A 47 -19.13 1.62 -10.92
N VAL A 48 -17.92 1.32 -10.43
CA VAL A 48 -17.21 0.06 -10.65
C VAL A 48 -16.72 -0.48 -9.31
N PHE A 49 -16.99 -1.75 -9.06
CA PHE A 49 -16.30 -2.54 -8.06
C PHE A 49 -15.17 -3.28 -8.78
N GLY A 50 -13.93 -3.15 -8.31
CA GLY A 50 -12.78 -3.90 -8.81
C GLY A 50 -12.11 -4.67 -7.69
N ALA A 51 -11.84 -5.94 -7.92
CA ALA A 51 -11.01 -6.73 -7.03
C ALA A 51 -10.14 -7.73 -7.80
N CYS A 52 -8.99 -8.05 -7.25
CA CYS A 52 -8.04 -9.00 -7.80
C CYS A 52 -7.46 -9.89 -6.70
N ILE A 53 -7.26 -11.17 -6.98
CA ILE A 53 -6.57 -12.11 -6.08
C ILE A 53 -5.48 -12.87 -6.83
N TYR A 54 -4.42 -13.23 -6.11
CA TYR A 54 -3.38 -14.12 -6.65
C TYR A 54 -3.73 -15.59 -6.41
N ASN A 55 -3.68 -16.39 -7.47
CA ASN A 55 -3.77 -17.84 -7.45
C ASN A 55 -2.36 -18.43 -7.66
N GLU A 56 -1.76 -18.88 -6.56
CA GLU A 56 -0.42 -19.46 -6.53
C GLU A 56 -0.29 -20.74 -7.38
N LYS A 57 -1.34 -21.58 -7.41
CA LYS A 57 -1.32 -22.86 -8.15
C LYS A 57 -1.22 -22.64 -9.64
N ASN A 58 -1.95 -21.63 -10.14
CA ASN A 58 -2.03 -21.30 -11.56
C ASN A 58 -1.06 -20.19 -11.96
N ARG A 59 -0.37 -19.58 -10.98
CA ARG A 59 0.48 -18.39 -11.15
C ARG A 59 -0.24 -17.31 -11.96
N SER A 60 -1.43 -16.94 -11.49
CA SER A 60 -2.29 -15.98 -12.19
C SER A 60 -3.01 -15.05 -11.23
N LEU A 61 -3.32 -13.86 -11.70
CA LEU A 61 -4.27 -12.95 -11.08
C LEU A 61 -5.67 -13.26 -11.60
N GLU A 62 -6.63 -13.40 -10.69
CA GLU A 62 -8.05 -13.53 -10.99
C GLU A 62 -8.73 -12.20 -10.66
N VAL A 63 -9.09 -11.45 -11.70
CA VAL A 63 -9.72 -10.13 -11.59
C VAL A 63 -11.23 -10.29 -11.70
N THR A 64 -11.98 -9.65 -10.79
CA THR A 64 -13.44 -9.56 -10.79
C THR A 64 -13.87 -8.09 -10.81
N GLN A 65 -14.74 -7.73 -11.75
CA GLN A 65 -15.29 -6.38 -11.85
C GLN A 65 -16.81 -6.39 -12.01
N TYR A 66 -17.48 -5.46 -11.33
CA TYR A 66 -18.90 -5.19 -11.50
C TYR A 66 -19.09 -3.71 -11.83
N MET A 67 -19.76 -3.39 -12.93
CA MET A 67 -20.05 -2.01 -13.32
C MET A 67 -21.54 -1.80 -13.51
N ILE A 68 -22.08 -0.78 -12.84
CA ILE A 68 -23.49 -0.43 -12.97
C ILE A 68 -23.79 0.16 -14.35
N GLU A 69 -24.93 -0.25 -14.91
CA GLU A 69 -25.43 0.24 -16.18
C GLU A 69 -26.50 1.33 -16.01
N ASN A 70 -27.14 1.36 -14.84
CA ASN A 70 -28.18 2.33 -14.49
C ASN A 70 -28.38 2.40 -12.97
N ARG A 71 -29.17 3.38 -12.51
CA ARG A 71 -29.41 3.63 -11.09
C ARG A 71 -30.06 2.47 -10.31
N LYS A 72 -30.81 1.58 -10.96
CA LYS A 72 -31.52 0.48 -10.27
C LYS A 72 -30.54 -0.56 -9.73
N GLU A 73 -29.38 -0.66 -10.38
CA GLU A 73 -28.32 -1.62 -10.06
C GLU A 73 -27.42 -1.15 -8.90
N GLY A 74 -27.68 0.04 -8.35
CA GLY A 74 -26.89 0.60 -7.25
C GLY A 74 -26.96 -0.22 -5.96
N LEU A 75 -28.05 -0.96 -5.71
CA LEU A 75 -28.13 -1.92 -4.60
C LEU A 75 -27.54 -3.28 -4.99
N ASP A 76 -27.74 -3.71 -6.24
CA ASP A 76 -27.24 -4.98 -6.76
C ASP A 76 -25.72 -5.08 -6.65
N ILE A 77 -24.99 -3.99 -6.97
CA ILE A 77 -23.53 -3.97 -6.88
C ILE A 77 -23.04 -4.10 -5.44
N LEU A 78 -23.79 -3.58 -4.46
CA LEU A 78 -23.46 -3.72 -3.04
C LEU A 78 -23.66 -5.16 -2.57
N ASN A 79 -24.74 -5.81 -3.01
CA ASN A 79 -24.99 -7.23 -2.71
C ASN A 79 -23.96 -8.14 -3.38
N LEU A 80 -23.48 -7.80 -4.57
CA LEU A 80 -22.40 -8.52 -5.25
C LEU A 80 -21.06 -8.31 -4.53
N ALA A 81 -20.74 -7.08 -4.12
CA ALA A 81 -19.56 -6.80 -3.32
C ALA A 81 -19.57 -7.57 -1.98
N LEU A 82 -20.70 -7.54 -1.24
CA LEU A 82 -20.86 -8.30 0.00
C LEU A 82 -20.57 -9.79 -0.20
N ARG A 83 -21.25 -10.41 -1.20
CA ARG A 83 -21.05 -11.83 -1.52
C ARG A 83 -19.62 -12.13 -1.94
N TYR A 84 -18.98 -11.22 -2.67
CA TYR A 84 -17.58 -11.35 -3.05
C TYR A 84 -16.68 -11.43 -1.81
N PHE A 85 -16.78 -10.47 -0.89
CA PHE A 85 -15.93 -10.45 0.31
C PHE A 85 -16.20 -11.63 1.24
N GLN A 86 -17.46 -12.02 1.44
CA GLN A 86 -17.82 -13.21 2.22
C GLN A 86 -17.20 -14.48 1.63
N ARG A 87 -17.37 -14.70 0.32
CA ARG A 87 -16.75 -15.83 -0.39
C ARG A 87 -15.23 -15.81 -0.30
N MET A 88 -14.61 -14.64 -0.42
CA MET A 88 -13.15 -14.51 -0.32
C MET A 88 -12.66 -14.82 1.10
N LYS A 89 -13.40 -14.39 2.13
CA LYS A 89 -13.10 -14.73 3.53
C LYS A 89 -13.18 -16.24 3.76
N GLU A 90 -14.25 -16.88 3.26
CA GLU A 90 -14.42 -18.35 3.31
C GLU A 90 -13.28 -19.08 2.59
N ASN A 91 -12.77 -18.51 1.49
CA ASN A 91 -11.62 -19.03 0.74
C ASN A 91 -10.26 -18.70 1.39
N GLY A 92 -10.25 -18.23 2.64
CA GLY A 92 -9.03 -18.03 3.43
C GLY A 92 -8.30 -16.72 3.16
N LYS A 93 -8.91 -15.74 2.48
CA LYS A 93 -8.34 -14.40 2.38
C LYS A 93 -8.36 -13.72 3.75
N LYS A 94 -7.25 -13.09 4.12
CA LYS A 94 -7.00 -12.49 5.44
C LYS A 94 -6.93 -10.97 5.41
N ALA A 95 -6.51 -10.40 4.29
CA ALA A 95 -6.29 -8.97 4.17
C ALA A 95 -6.90 -8.37 2.91
N ILE A 96 -7.18 -7.07 2.97
CA ILE A 96 -7.54 -6.25 1.83
C ILE A 96 -6.44 -5.21 1.63
N SER A 97 -5.84 -5.22 0.45
CA SER A 97 -4.87 -4.21 0.00
C SER A 97 -5.54 -3.17 -0.88
N THR A 98 -5.26 -1.90 -0.61
CA THR A 98 -5.83 -0.73 -1.29
C THR A 98 -4.75 0.32 -1.52
N PHE A 99 -5.04 1.33 -2.34
CA PHE A 99 -4.25 2.56 -2.37
C PHE A 99 -5.08 3.71 -1.80
N SER A 100 -4.72 4.23 -0.61
CA SER A 100 -5.54 5.24 0.08
C SER A 100 -6.96 4.74 0.43
N GLY A 101 -7.06 3.50 0.91
CA GLY A 101 -8.34 2.78 1.07
C GLY A 101 -9.34 3.40 2.03
N ASN A 102 -8.94 4.39 2.83
CA ASN A 102 -9.88 5.19 3.61
C ASN A 102 -11.00 5.78 2.74
N ASN A 103 -10.72 6.16 1.49
CA ASN A 103 -11.73 6.68 0.57
C ASN A 103 -12.75 5.60 0.17
N ASP A 104 -12.26 4.45 -0.31
CA ASP A 104 -13.11 3.34 -0.76
C ASP A 104 -13.96 2.78 0.37
N PHE A 105 -13.33 2.52 1.53
CA PHE A 105 -14.03 2.02 2.71
C PHE A 105 -15.08 3.02 3.21
N THR A 106 -14.80 4.33 3.19
CA THR A 106 -15.79 5.35 3.55
C THR A 106 -17.01 5.27 2.61
N VAL A 107 -16.79 5.08 1.31
CA VAL A 107 -17.87 5.00 0.33
C VAL A 107 -18.71 3.75 0.49
N ILE A 108 -18.10 2.57 0.54
CA ILE A 108 -18.84 1.30 0.65
C ILE A 108 -19.55 1.19 2.00
N ASN A 109 -18.90 1.55 3.12
CA ASN A 109 -19.50 1.53 4.44
C ASN A 109 -20.69 2.49 4.54
N TYR A 110 -20.56 3.70 3.97
CA TYR A 110 -21.67 4.63 3.92
C TYR A 110 -22.87 4.05 3.17
N LEU A 111 -22.63 3.44 2.01
CA LEU A 111 -23.69 2.85 1.19
C LEU A 111 -24.30 1.61 1.84
N PHE A 112 -23.50 0.75 2.47
CA PHE A 112 -23.97 -0.39 3.24
C PHE A 112 -24.90 0.05 4.37
N ASN A 113 -24.46 1.03 5.18
CA ASN A 113 -25.28 1.61 6.24
C ASN A 113 -26.58 2.21 5.71
N LYS A 114 -26.53 2.94 4.58
CA LYS A 114 -27.70 3.55 3.96
C LYS A 114 -28.76 2.50 3.54
N TYR A 115 -28.33 1.31 3.12
CA TYR A 115 -29.20 0.23 2.67
C TYR A 115 -29.37 -0.90 3.72
N ASN A 116 -28.99 -0.64 4.98
CA ASN A 116 -29.07 -1.60 6.08
C ASN A 116 -28.35 -2.94 5.81
N ILE A 117 -27.23 -2.89 5.09
CA ILE A 117 -26.35 -4.04 4.89
C ILE A 117 -25.33 -4.06 6.03
N SER A 118 -25.35 -5.11 6.86
CA SER A 118 -24.42 -5.28 7.97
C SER A 118 -23.18 -6.04 7.52
N TYR A 119 -22.03 -5.36 7.50
CA TYR A 119 -20.74 -5.96 7.26
C TYR A 119 -19.64 -5.05 7.85
N ASP A 120 -18.69 -5.64 8.57
CA ASP A 120 -17.61 -4.89 9.23
C ASP A 120 -16.25 -5.36 8.70
N PHE A 121 -15.78 -4.68 7.65
CA PHE A 121 -14.50 -5.01 7.01
C PHE A 121 -13.32 -5.05 7.99
N SER A 122 -13.34 -4.20 9.03
CA SER A 122 -12.23 -4.10 9.99
C SER A 122 -12.14 -5.29 10.94
N LYS A 123 -13.25 -6.01 11.15
CA LYS A 123 -13.27 -7.26 11.92
C LYS A 123 -12.91 -8.46 11.06
N GLU A 124 -13.24 -8.41 9.78
CA GLU A 124 -13.08 -9.53 8.87
C GLU A 124 -11.70 -9.56 8.20
N PHE A 125 -11.06 -8.41 7.99
CA PHE A 125 -9.79 -8.34 7.25
C PHE A 125 -8.79 -7.37 7.87
N LEU A 126 -7.51 -7.75 7.77
CA LEU A 126 -6.42 -6.80 7.94
C LEU A 126 -6.43 -5.79 6.79
N SER A 127 -6.22 -4.51 7.10
CA SER A 127 -6.13 -3.45 6.09
C SER A 127 -4.67 -3.18 5.73
N ILE A 128 -4.35 -3.29 4.44
CA ILE A 128 -3.05 -2.94 3.87
C ILE A 128 -3.26 -1.70 2.98
N ASP A 129 -2.68 -0.57 3.37
CA ASP A 129 -2.75 0.68 2.61
C ASP A 129 -1.38 1.00 2.04
N LEU A 130 -1.22 0.82 0.72
CA LEU A 130 0.07 1.01 0.04
C LEU A 130 0.55 2.47 0.06
N GLN A 131 -0.36 3.44 0.17
CA GLN A 131 0.03 4.85 0.33
C GLN A 131 0.67 5.07 1.70
N LYS A 132 0.06 4.52 2.76
CA LYS A 132 0.62 4.62 4.12
C LYS A 132 1.91 3.82 4.26
N ALA A 133 2.02 2.67 3.60
CA ALA A 133 3.27 1.91 3.55
C ALA A 133 4.40 2.75 2.91
N TYR A 134 4.10 3.46 1.81
CA TYR A 134 5.06 4.35 1.17
C TYR A 134 5.43 5.52 2.08
N GLU A 135 4.45 6.16 2.72
CA GLU A 135 4.67 7.26 3.67
C GLU A 135 5.52 6.83 4.88
N ARG A 136 5.31 5.61 5.38
CA ARG A 136 6.10 5.02 6.46
C ARG A 136 7.57 4.90 6.07
N ASP A 137 7.85 4.39 4.87
CA ASP A 137 9.20 4.04 4.43
C ASP A 137 9.95 5.25 3.84
N ILE A 138 9.26 6.14 3.13
CA ILE A 138 9.86 7.28 2.38
C ILE A 138 9.57 8.65 3.04
N LYS A 139 8.73 8.70 4.08
CA LYS A 139 8.37 9.93 4.83
C LYS A 139 7.69 11.02 3.97
N THR A 140 7.17 10.67 2.79
CA THR A 140 6.44 11.58 1.92
C THR A 140 5.18 10.93 1.37
N SER A 141 4.15 11.74 1.09
CA SER A 141 2.92 11.26 0.46
C SER A 141 3.06 11.20 -1.07
N ILE A 142 2.39 10.22 -1.68
CA ILE A 142 2.41 9.99 -3.12
C ILE A 142 1.00 9.62 -3.62
N GLY A 143 0.76 9.79 -4.92
CA GLY A 143 -0.42 9.28 -5.60
C GLY A 143 -0.09 8.03 -6.43
N LEU A 144 -1.08 7.18 -6.69
CA LEU A 144 -0.88 5.87 -7.33
C LEU A 144 -0.10 5.98 -8.65
N LYS A 145 -0.50 6.89 -9.54
CA LYS A 145 0.20 7.11 -10.83
C LYS A 145 1.68 7.49 -10.71
N LYS A 146 2.08 8.13 -9.62
CA LYS A 146 3.50 8.42 -9.36
C LYS A 146 4.21 7.22 -8.75
N LEU A 147 3.53 6.47 -7.89
CA LEU A 147 4.06 5.23 -7.32
C LEU A 147 4.29 4.19 -8.41
N GLU A 148 3.34 4.00 -9.33
CA GLU A 148 3.48 3.12 -10.48
C GLU A 148 4.72 3.42 -11.32
N LYS A 149 5.03 4.70 -11.53
CA LYS A 149 6.26 5.10 -12.23
C LYS A 149 7.53 4.72 -11.49
N ILE A 150 7.51 4.70 -10.16
CA ILE A 150 8.66 4.23 -9.36
C ILE A 150 8.85 2.72 -9.56
N PHE A 151 7.76 1.98 -9.75
CA PHE A 151 7.75 0.53 -9.93
C PHE A 151 7.88 0.10 -11.41
N ASP A 152 8.23 1.03 -12.31
CA ASP A 152 8.28 0.83 -13.77
C ASP A 152 6.99 0.21 -14.36
N ILE A 153 5.83 0.56 -13.78
CA ILE A 153 4.53 0.10 -14.26
C ILE A 153 4.01 1.08 -15.31
N GLU A 154 3.88 0.61 -16.55
CA GLU A 154 3.26 1.35 -17.64
C GLU A 154 1.77 1.00 -17.75
N ARG A 155 0.93 2.04 -17.82
CA ARG A 155 -0.50 1.87 -18.05
C ARG A 155 -0.84 1.77 -19.53
N GLN A 156 -1.76 0.87 -19.85
CA GLN A 156 -2.41 0.74 -21.15
C GLN A 156 -3.68 1.60 -21.23
N GLY A 157 -4.00 2.08 -22.43
CA GLY A 157 -5.22 2.83 -22.71
C GLY A 157 -5.12 4.33 -22.43
N GLU A 158 -6.25 5.02 -22.60
CA GLU A 158 -6.32 6.47 -22.46
C GLU A 158 -6.19 6.95 -21.00
N VAL A 159 -5.63 8.15 -20.82
CA VAL A 159 -5.56 8.79 -19.51
C VAL A 159 -6.97 9.16 -19.03
N ILE A 160 -7.49 8.40 -18.09
CA ILE A 160 -8.74 8.70 -17.40
C ILE A 160 -8.46 9.41 -16.07
N SER A 161 -9.31 10.38 -15.73
CA SER A 161 -9.34 11.04 -14.43
C SER A 161 -10.57 10.59 -13.63
N GLY A 162 -10.42 10.44 -12.31
CA GLY A 162 -11.53 10.15 -11.41
C GLY A 162 -12.67 11.17 -11.48
N SER A 163 -12.37 12.43 -11.82
CA SER A 163 -13.40 13.46 -12.03
C SER A 163 -14.26 13.20 -13.28
N ASN A 164 -13.69 12.65 -14.35
CA ASN A 164 -14.42 12.26 -15.55
C ASN A 164 -15.25 10.99 -15.31
N LEU A 165 -14.74 10.06 -14.51
CA LEU A 165 -15.46 8.87 -14.06
C LEU A 165 -16.67 9.25 -13.21
N ALA A 166 -16.49 10.11 -12.19
CA ALA A 166 -17.58 10.61 -11.36
C ALA A 166 -18.68 11.30 -12.19
N LYS A 167 -18.33 12.11 -13.20
CA LYS A 167 -19.30 12.72 -14.14
C LYS A 167 -20.02 11.67 -14.98
N THR A 168 -19.35 10.59 -15.35
CA THR A 168 -19.94 9.49 -16.11
C THR A 168 -20.96 8.74 -15.26
N PHE A 169 -20.61 8.36 -14.03
CA PHE A 169 -21.55 7.71 -13.11
C PHE A 169 -22.68 8.64 -12.68
N HIS A 170 -22.44 9.95 -12.56
CA HIS A 170 -23.52 10.92 -12.37
C HIS A 170 -24.59 10.85 -13.48
N LYS A 171 -24.17 10.73 -14.75
CA LYS A 171 -25.08 10.60 -15.89
C LYS A 171 -25.82 9.26 -15.86
N ILE A 172 -25.12 8.15 -15.59
CA ILE A 172 -25.73 6.81 -15.42
C ILE A 172 -26.79 6.81 -14.31
N MET A 173 -26.54 7.53 -13.22
CA MET A 173 -27.47 7.64 -12.10
C MET A 173 -28.71 8.49 -12.43
N LYS A 174 -28.60 9.45 -13.36
CA LYS A 174 -29.71 10.32 -13.77
C LYS A 174 -30.55 9.74 -14.90
N ASP A 175 -29.92 9.01 -15.82
CA ASP A 175 -30.52 8.52 -17.05
C ASP A 175 -30.19 7.03 -17.23
N SER A 176 -31.23 6.20 -17.11
CA SER A 176 -31.10 4.74 -17.16
C SER A 176 -30.71 4.19 -18.52
N ASP A 177 -30.87 4.97 -19.60
CA ASP A 177 -30.49 4.56 -20.95
C ASP A 177 -29.20 5.23 -21.42
N TYR A 178 -28.55 6.03 -20.57
CA TYR A 178 -27.31 6.72 -20.92
C TYR A 178 -26.22 5.75 -21.38
N ILE A 179 -26.09 4.59 -20.71
CA ILE A 179 -25.04 3.63 -21.07
C ILE A 179 -25.26 3.01 -22.44
N LYS A 180 -26.51 2.84 -22.89
CA LYS A 180 -26.83 2.32 -24.23
C LYS A 180 -26.38 3.27 -25.35
N ARG A 181 -26.21 4.55 -25.03
CA ARG A 181 -25.70 5.59 -25.94
C ARG A 181 -24.20 5.86 -25.75
N MET A 182 -23.55 5.18 -24.80
CA MET A 182 -22.12 5.30 -24.57
C MET A 182 -21.37 4.47 -25.61
N PRO A 183 -20.29 5.00 -26.22
CA PRO A 183 -19.40 4.19 -27.05
C PRO A 183 -18.86 2.99 -26.26
N LYS A 184 -18.81 1.81 -26.89
CA LYS A 184 -18.31 0.57 -26.25
C LYS A 184 -16.88 0.74 -25.73
N GLU A 185 -16.02 1.35 -26.53
CA GLU A 185 -14.64 1.68 -26.18
C GLU A 185 -14.54 2.47 -24.88
N LYS A 186 -15.48 3.39 -24.62
CA LYS A 186 -15.48 4.14 -23.37
C LYS A 186 -15.80 3.26 -22.16
N ILE A 187 -16.69 2.28 -22.30
CA ILE A 187 -16.99 1.31 -21.23
C ILE A 187 -15.76 0.43 -20.99
N GLU A 188 -15.15 -0.06 -22.06
CA GLU A 188 -13.93 -0.87 -22.02
C GLU A 188 -12.77 -0.12 -21.37
N ASN A 189 -12.56 1.16 -21.69
CA ASN A 189 -11.52 1.99 -21.08
C ASN A 189 -11.76 2.20 -19.57
N ILE A 190 -13.01 2.31 -19.12
CA ILE A 190 -13.34 2.41 -17.68
C ILE A 190 -12.98 1.10 -16.96
N LEU A 191 -13.37 -0.04 -17.54
CA LEU A 191 -13.07 -1.35 -16.96
C LEU A 191 -11.56 -1.63 -16.97
N LEU A 192 -10.88 -1.31 -18.07
CA LEU A 192 -9.42 -1.46 -18.20
C LEU A 192 -8.67 -0.57 -17.21
N TYR A 193 -9.15 0.65 -16.96
CA TYR A 193 -8.55 1.56 -15.97
C TYR A 193 -8.60 0.95 -14.56
N ASN A 194 -9.77 0.49 -14.12
CA ASN A 194 -9.94 -0.11 -12.79
C ASN A 194 -9.28 -1.50 -12.68
N GLU A 195 -9.23 -2.28 -13.77
CA GLU A 195 -8.50 -3.57 -13.82
C GLU A 195 -7.01 -3.33 -13.57
N GLN A 196 -6.43 -2.32 -14.23
CA GLN A 196 -5.05 -1.95 -14.01
C GLN A 196 -4.81 -1.47 -12.58
N ASP A 197 -5.72 -0.68 -11.99
CA ASP A 197 -5.56 -0.23 -10.59
C ASP A 197 -5.38 -1.43 -9.66
N VAL A 198 -6.30 -2.42 -9.67
CA VAL A 198 -6.21 -3.58 -8.76
C VAL A 198 -5.04 -4.52 -9.08
N VAL A 199 -4.67 -4.66 -10.36
CA VAL A 199 -3.51 -5.47 -10.78
C VAL A 199 -2.20 -4.80 -10.35
N ASN A 200 -2.12 -3.47 -10.47
CA ASN A 200 -0.92 -2.73 -10.11
C ASN A 200 -0.69 -2.76 -8.60
N LEU A 201 -1.74 -2.79 -7.76
CA LEU A 201 -1.58 -2.99 -6.31
C LEU A 201 -0.86 -4.31 -6.00
N PHE A 202 -1.15 -5.40 -6.74
CA PHE A 202 -0.44 -6.66 -6.59
C PHE A 202 1.04 -6.50 -6.93
N TYR A 203 1.36 -5.95 -8.10
CA TYR A 203 2.76 -5.79 -8.51
C TYR A 203 3.55 -4.86 -7.60
N ILE A 204 2.92 -3.81 -7.08
CA ILE A 204 3.52 -2.91 -6.08
C ILE A 204 3.80 -3.69 -4.79
N PHE A 205 2.85 -4.47 -4.31
CA PHE A 205 3.02 -5.27 -3.10
C PHE A 205 4.15 -6.29 -3.24
N THR A 206 4.18 -7.05 -4.36
CA THR A 206 5.13 -8.15 -4.55
C THR A 206 6.53 -7.69 -4.95
N ASN A 207 6.70 -6.45 -5.42
CA ASN A 207 8.00 -5.91 -5.82
C ASN A 207 8.50 -4.78 -4.91
N TRP A 208 7.90 -4.60 -3.73
CA TRP A 208 8.17 -3.46 -2.86
C TRP A 208 9.66 -3.22 -2.61
N LYS A 209 10.40 -4.21 -2.10
CA LYS A 209 11.82 -4.04 -1.73
C LYS A 209 12.76 -3.89 -2.93
N LYS A 210 12.30 -4.23 -4.13
CA LYS A 210 13.05 -4.02 -5.37
C LYS A 210 13.18 -2.53 -5.69
N TYR A 211 12.11 -1.78 -5.41
CA TYR A 211 11.98 -0.37 -5.82
C TYR A 211 12.07 0.61 -4.65
N ILE A 212 11.64 0.21 -3.47
CA ILE A 212 11.66 1.02 -2.25
C ILE A 212 12.90 0.64 -1.44
N VAL A 213 14.00 1.36 -1.70
CA VAL A 213 15.23 1.26 -0.92
C VAL A 213 15.17 2.28 0.21
N ILE A 214 15.03 1.78 1.43
CA ILE A 214 15.11 2.61 2.63
C ILE A 214 16.58 3.00 2.78
N LYS A 215 16.89 4.29 2.67
CA LYS A 215 18.19 4.80 3.12
C LYS A 215 18.16 4.71 4.63
N GLU A 216 18.93 3.79 5.19
CA GLU A 216 19.23 3.85 6.63
C GLU A 216 19.86 5.22 6.86
N GLU A 217 19.19 6.08 7.64
CA GLU A 217 19.83 7.27 8.18
C GLU A 217 21.02 6.77 9.01
N GLU A 218 22.22 7.30 8.77
CA GLU A 218 23.48 6.98 9.47
C GLU A 218 23.42 7.23 11.01
N ASP A 219 22.24 7.57 11.54
CA ASP A 219 21.98 7.96 12.92
C ASP A 219 22.09 6.81 13.93
N ASP A 220 22.00 5.54 13.50
CA ASP A 220 22.16 4.40 14.41
C ASP A 220 23.62 3.93 14.53
N ILE A 221 24.48 4.21 13.55
CA ILE A 221 25.93 3.95 13.64
C ILE A 221 26.60 4.95 14.61
N LEU A 222 26.13 6.20 14.64
CA LEU A 222 26.62 7.23 15.56
C LEU A 222 26.21 6.97 17.02
N LYS A 223 25.01 6.40 17.27
CA LYS A 223 24.57 6.06 18.63
C LYS A 223 25.36 4.90 19.24
N GLU A 224 25.77 3.90 18.45
CA GLU A 224 26.66 2.84 18.94
C GLU A 224 28.10 3.35 19.18
N ALA A 225 28.58 4.29 18.35
CA ALA A 225 29.89 4.93 18.56
C ALA A 225 29.92 5.80 19.83
N GLU A 226 28.86 6.57 20.10
CA GLU A 226 28.76 7.42 21.31
C GLU A 226 28.51 6.61 22.59
N ALA A 227 27.88 5.43 22.50
CA ALA A 227 27.70 4.53 23.64
C ALA A 227 29.01 3.82 24.03
N ASN A 228 29.89 3.54 23.05
CA ASN A 228 31.19 2.92 23.30
C ASN A 228 32.23 3.90 23.88
N ASP A 229 32.13 5.21 23.59
CA ASP A 229 33.06 6.22 24.12
C ASP A 229 32.76 6.63 25.58
N LYS A 230 31.51 6.46 26.03
CA LYS A 230 31.09 6.78 27.42
C LYS A 230 31.43 5.71 28.47
N ASN A 231 31.86 4.52 28.05
CA ASN A 231 32.23 3.43 28.97
C ASN A 231 33.73 3.37 29.32
N SER A 232 34.57 4.29 28.82
CA SER A 232 36.02 4.29 29.11
C SER A 232 36.47 5.24 30.22
N SER A 233 35.56 5.92 30.91
CA SER A 233 35.95 6.86 31.97
C SER A 233 34.99 6.81 33.16
N ASN A 234 35.22 5.84 34.06
CA ASN A 234 35.29 6.05 35.50
C ASN A 234 35.48 4.71 36.24
N ASP A 235 36.65 4.53 36.84
CA ASP A 235 36.84 3.95 38.17
C ASP A 235 38.22 4.41 38.69
N THR A 236 38.26 5.44 39.54
CA THR A 236 38.37 5.40 41.03
C THR A 236 39.76 4.87 41.49
N LEU A 237 40.53 5.53 42.35
CA LEU A 237 40.27 5.79 43.78
C LEU A 237 41.27 6.78 44.40
N GLU A 238 40.81 7.35 45.52
CA GLU A 238 41.37 8.39 46.39
C GLU A 238 42.63 8.01 47.21
N ASP A 239 43.40 9.05 47.55
CA ASP A 239 44.02 9.41 48.85
C ASP A 239 44.81 8.37 49.70
N ASN A 240 46.10 8.66 49.98
CA ASN A 240 46.58 9.47 51.13
C ASN A 240 48.01 9.14 51.61
N GLU A 241 48.69 10.20 52.07
CA GLU A 241 49.75 10.29 53.09
C GLU A 241 51.26 9.93 52.85
N LYS A 242 52.06 11.00 53.07
CA LYS A 242 53.28 11.12 53.92
C LYS A 242 54.68 10.70 53.39
N SER A 243 55.43 11.78 53.11
CA SER A 243 56.66 12.21 53.83
C SER A 243 58.06 11.81 53.32
N LYS A 244 58.87 12.87 53.12
CA LYS A 244 60.34 13.03 53.32
C LYS A 244 61.27 11.97 52.71
N ASN A 245 62.18 12.37 51.80
CA ASN A 245 63.52 12.95 52.09
C ASN A 245 64.51 12.79 50.91
N LYS A 246 65.35 13.83 50.74
CA LYS A 246 66.78 13.83 50.35
C LYS A 246 67.25 13.41 48.94
N GLY A 247 67.98 14.37 48.35
CA GLY A 247 69.35 14.18 47.83
C GLY A 247 69.45 13.92 46.33
N SER A 248 69.80 14.92 45.50
CA SER A 248 71.18 15.36 45.20
C SER A 248 72.01 14.28 44.49
N ILE A 249 72.36 14.51 43.20
CA ILE A 249 73.73 14.64 42.64
C ILE A 249 73.87 14.21 41.16
N LYS A 250 74.33 15.21 40.37
CA LYS A 250 75.30 15.24 39.24
C LYS A 250 75.01 14.47 37.94
N LYS A 251 74.98 15.17 36.78
CA LYS A 251 76.11 15.70 35.95
C LYS A 251 76.67 14.53 35.11
N VAL A 252 76.71 14.61 33.78
CA VAL A 252 77.88 15.11 33.03
C VAL A 252 77.64 14.94 31.51
N GLU A 253 77.98 16.01 30.77
CA GLU A 253 78.59 16.11 29.41
C GLU A 253 78.04 15.31 28.21
N GLU A 254 78.24 15.70 26.95
CA GLU A 254 78.58 16.92 26.18
C GLU A 254 78.84 16.39 24.74
N ILE A 255 78.83 17.29 23.76
CA ILE A 255 79.53 17.21 22.47
C ILE A 255 78.78 16.72 21.21
N ILE A 256 78.83 17.66 20.27
CA ILE A 256 78.35 17.82 18.89
C ILE A 256 79.28 17.05 17.91
N PRO A 257 78.88 16.72 16.68
CA PRO A 257 79.13 17.58 15.49
C PRO A 257 77.90 17.60 14.55
N LYS A 258 77.64 18.56 13.66
CA LYS A 258 78.47 19.46 12.85
C LYS A 258 77.61 20.64 12.39
#